data_AF-A0A2E7PA54-F1
#
_entry.id   AF-A0A2E7PA54-F1
#
_cell.length_a   1.000
_cell.length_b   1.000
_cell.length_c   1.000
_cell.angle_alpha   90.00
_cell.angle_beta   90.00
_cell.angle_gamma   90.00
#
_symmetry.space_group_name_H-M   'P 1'
#
loop_
_entity.id
_entity.type
_entity.pdbx_description
1 polymer ?
#
loop_
_entity_poly.entity_id
_entity_poly.type
_entity_poly.pdbx_seq_one_letter_code
_entity_poly.pdbx_strand_id
1 'polypeptide(L)' 'LNRDQLLELTQGRESDPFDRSVDIQISRLRQKLGDDARTPTIIKTVRNEGYVLATTVTAEGAGRSA' A
#
# COMPACT_ATOMS: atom_id res chain seq x y z
N LEU A 1 0.76 -1.42 -7.47
CA LEU A 1 -0.46 -0.58 -7.55
C LEU A 1 0.00 0.85 -7.69
N ASN A 2 -0.61 1.60 -8.61
CA ASN A 2 -0.29 3.02 -8.72
C ASN A 2 -0.97 3.83 -7.61
N ARG A 3 -0.56 5.09 -7.43
CA ARG A 3 -1.08 5.92 -6.33
C ARG A 3 -2.58 6.18 -6.45
N ASP A 4 -3.07 6.43 -7.65
CA ASP A 4 -4.49 6.71 -7.89
C ASP A 4 -5.36 5.50 -7.56
N GLN A 5 -4.93 4.31 -7.97
CA GLN A 5 -5.58 3.04 -7.61
C GLN A 5 -5.59 2.81 -6.09
N LEU A 6 -4.50 3.14 -5.40
CA LEU A 6 -4.45 3.04 -3.95
C LEU A 6 -5.41 4.04 -3.27
N LEU A 7 -5.60 5.23 -3.84
CA LEU A 7 -6.57 6.21 -3.33
C LEU A 7 -8.01 5.75 -3.56
N GLU A 8 -8.32 5.29 -4.76
CA GLU A 8 -9.65 4.80 -5.11
C GLU A 8 -10.06 3.64 -4.19
N LEU A 9 -9.18 2.65 -4.02
CA LEU A 9 -9.45 1.47 -3.18
C LEU A 9 -9.58 1.78 -1.69
N THR A 10 -8.98 2.88 -1.21
CA THR A 10 -8.97 3.22 0.23
C THR A 10 -9.99 4.29 0.62
N GLN A 11 -10.33 5.20 -0.29
CA GLN A 11 -11.15 6.38 -0.01
C GLN A 11 -12.39 6.50 -0.89
N GLY A 12 -12.49 5.74 -1.99
CA GLY A 12 -13.66 5.74 -2.88
C GLY A 12 -13.90 7.07 -3.61
N ARG A 13 -12.86 7.90 -3.78
CA ARG A 13 -12.92 9.20 -4.49
C ARG A 13 -11.78 9.31 -5.50
N GLU A 14 -11.99 10.15 -6.51
CA GLU A 14 -10.92 10.49 -7.46
C GLU A 14 -9.74 11.16 -6.76
N SER A 15 -8.55 10.78 -7.21
CA SER A 15 -7.25 11.28 -6.76
C SER A 15 -7.00 12.68 -7.32
N ASP A 16 -6.67 13.64 -6.46
CA ASP A 16 -6.07 14.90 -6.91
C ASP A 16 -4.58 14.63 -7.24
N PRO A 17 -4.03 15.17 -8.35
CA PRO A 17 -2.61 15.02 -8.69
C PRO A 17 -1.61 15.38 -7.58
N PHE A 18 -2.02 16.19 -6.60
CA PHE A 18 -1.21 16.57 -5.44
C PHE A 18 -1.56 15.82 -4.15
N ASP A 19 -2.46 14.83 -4.20
CA ASP A 19 -2.91 14.07 -3.03
C ASP A 19 -1.80 13.13 -2.52
N ARG A 20 -1.11 13.57 -1.47
CA ARG A 20 -0.07 12.78 -0.78
C ARG A 20 -0.62 11.89 0.34
N SER A 21 -1.94 11.71 0.43
CA SER A 21 -2.52 10.88 1.49
C SER A 21 -2.08 9.41 1.41
N VAL A 22 -1.83 8.86 0.21
CA VAL A 22 -1.22 7.53 0.06
C VAL A 22 0.16 7.47 0.68
N ASP A 23 1.03 8.43 0.38
CA ASP A 23 2.41 8.40 0.88
C ASP A 23 2.41 8.49 2.44
N ILE A 24 1.46 9.26 3.01
CA ILE A 24 1.24 9.33 4.46
C ILE A 24 0.74 7.98 5.02
N GLN A 25 -0.24 7.36 4.37
CA GLN A 25 -0.77 6.06 4.77
C GLN A 25 0.31 4.97 4.71
N ILE A 26 1.12 4.95 3.65
CA ILE A 26 2.24 4.02 3.49
C ILE A 26 3.30 4.27 4.57
N SER A 27 3.63 5.52 4.89
CA SER A 27 4.56 5.85 5.98
C SER A 27 4.08 5.32 7.33
N ARG A 28 2.80 5.52 7.65
CA ARG A 28 2.17 5.00 8.89
C ARG A 28 2.12 3.47 8.89
N LEU A 29 1.83 2.85 7.76
CA LEU A 29 1.79 1.39 7.63
C LEU A 29 3.17 0.79 7.84
N ARG A 30 4.20 1.37 7.22
CA ARG A 30 5.61 0.99 7.43
C ARG A 30 6.01 1.04 8.90
N GLN A 31 5.66 2.12 9.61
CA GLN A 31 5.91 2.22 11.05
C GLN A 31 5.24 1.10 11.84
N LYS A 32 3.98 0.78 11.54
CA LYS A 32 3.25 -0.31 12.20
C LYS A 32 3.85 -1.69 11.92
N LEU A 33 4.39 -1.89 10.72
CA LEU A 33 5.00 -3.14 10.29
C LEU A 33 6.49 -3.25 10.68
N GLY A 34 7.10 -2.17 11.18
CA GLY A 34 8.55 -2.11 11.39
C GLY A 34 9.37 -2.14 10.09
N ASP A 35 8.79 -1.73 8.96
CA ASP A 35 9.42 -1.77 7.64
C ASP A 35 10.15 -0.44 7.35
N ASP A 36 11.47 -0.47 7.24
CA ASP A 36 12.27 0.72 6.95
C ASP A 36 12.17 1.11 5.47
N ALA A 37 11.79 2.35 5.19
CA ALA A 37 11.73 2.90 3.84
C ALA A 37 13.09 2.89 3.09
N ARG A 38 14.22 2.90 3.80
CA ARG A 38 15.57 2.82 3.22
C ARG A 38 15.97 1.39 2.88
N THR A 39 15.45 0.42 3.62
CA THR A 39 15.75 -1.00 3.45
C THR A 39 14.46 -1.84 3.46
N PRO A 40 13.53 -1.60 2.52
CA PRO A 40 12.19 -2.16 2.59
C PRO A 40 12.20 -3.67 2.35
N THR A 41 11.60 -4.41 3.27
CA THR A 41 11.38 -5.86 3.16
C THR A 41 9.93 -6.20 2.89
N ILE A 42 8.98 -5.32 3.26
CA ILE A 42 7.54 -5.56 3.09
C ILE A 42 6.94 -4.65 2.02
N ILE A 43 7.18 -3.33 2.04
CA ILE A 43 6.57 -2.39 1.09
C ILE A 43 7.66 -1.73 0.25
N LYS A 44 7.78 -2.13 -1.02
CA LYS A 44 8.71 -1.52 -1.97
C LYS A 44 8.11 -0.32 -2.67
N THR A 45 8.90 0.75 -2.77
CA THR A 45 8.56 1.91 -3.59
C THR A 45 9.06 1.68 -5.02
N VAL A 46 8.16 1.76 -6.00
CA VAL A 46 8.51 1.82 -7.42
C VAL A 46 8.39 3.28 -7.86
N ARG A 47 9.53 3.90 -8.21
CA ARG A 47 9.57 5.33 -8.54
C ARG A 47 8.62 5.64 -9.69
N ASN A 48 7.86 6.73 -9.58
CA ASN A 48 6.83 7.17 -10.52
C ASN A 48 5.65 6.20 -10.75
N GLU A 49 5.70 4.98 -10.22
CA GLU A 49 4.58 4.04 -10.35
C GLU A 49 3.76 3.99 -9.07
N GLY A 50 4.37 3.71 -7.92
CA GLY A 50 3.64 3.57 -6.65
C GLY A 50 4.29 2.57 -5.70
N TYR A 51 3.47 1.67 -5.18
CA TYR A 51 3.88 0.75 -4.12
C TYR A 51 3.54 -0.71 -4.44
N VAL A 52 4.42 -1.60 -3.99
CA VAL A 52 4.29 -3.04 -4.14
C VAL A 52 4.47 -3.70 -2.77
N LEU A 53 3.54 -4.58 -2.41
CA LEU A 53 3.72 -5.50 -1.31
C LEU A 53 4.68 -6.61 -1.76
N ALA A 54 5.86 -6.65 -1.17
CA ALA A 54 6.99 -7.48 -1.58
C ALA A 54 7.28 -8.60 -0.57
N THR A 55 6.25 -9.08 0.11
CA THR A 55 6.33 -10.19 1.07
C THR A 55 5.36 -11.30 0.67
N THR A 56 5.64 -12.52 1.13
CA THR A 56 4.72 -13.65 0.99
C THR A 56 3.47 -13.39 1.83
N VAL A 57 2.30 -13.51 1.20
CA VAL A 57 1.01 -13.38 1.88
C VAL A 57 0.38 -14.76 2.04
N THR A 58 -0.10 -15.05 3.25
CA THR A 58 -0.94 -16.20 3.54
C THR A 58 -2.32 -15.70 3.89
N ALA A 59 -3.33 -16.08 3.10
CA ALA A 59 -4.72 -15.76 3.40
C ALA A 59 -5.23 -16.71 4.49
N GLU A 60 -5.41 -16.22 5.71
CA GLU A 60 -6.14 -16.97 6.74
C GLU A 60 -7.63 -16.86 6.45
N GLY A 61 -8.18 -17.89 5.79
CA GLY A 61 -9.63 -18.07 5.62
C GLY A 61 -10.18 -17.76 4.22
N ALA A 62 -9.76 -18.54 3.20
CA ALA A 62 -10.62 -18.80 2.04
C ALA A 62 -11.68 -19.90 2.35
N GLY A 63 -12.30 -19.77 3.53
CA GLY A 63 -13.24 -20.72 4.11
C GLY A 63 -14.52 -20.02 4.56
N ARG A 64 -15.16 -19.27 3.65
CA ARG A 64 -16.61 -19.06 3.68
C ARG A 64 -17.15 -19.38 2.29
N SER A 65 -17.37 -20.69 2.11
CA SER A 65 -18.36 -21.23 1.21
C SER A 65 -19.74 -20.84 1.74
N ALA A 66 -20.50 -20.07 0.95
CA ALA A 66 -21.96 -20.12 0.76
C ALA A 66 -22.41 -18.82 0.07
#